data_AF-A0AAP2CQS5-F1
#
_entry.id   AF-A0AAP2CQS5-F1
#
_cell.length_a   1.000
_cell.length_b   1.000
_cell.length_c   1.000
_cell.angle_alpha   90.00
_cell.angle_beta   90.00
_cell.angle_gamma   90.00
#
_symmetry.space_group_name_H-M   'P 1'
#
loop_
_entity.id
_entity.type
_entity.pdbx_description
1 polymer ?
#
loop_
_entity_poly.entity_id
_entity_poly.type
_entity_poly.pdbx_seq_one_letter_code
_entity_poly.pdbx_strand_id
1 'polypeptide(L)'
;MTIRPLPLLAATLFAATPLAAQTNDRFWILWERMAATQTTCAQGQTCTNERDFFTRQFAPARPDVLYQLFGVPNGQVQPQPNPHPDAPSVCSTAATAMPDFETMEISDAKLTLRGLTDIGVDLTALSAPPGATDQFGPDLHARFVAGLQSVGIKAVTMEEAEALPGQPKLSIFFSFTDPNGHCAYSYSVFASLSQTAVLTRDPTVKRSVGTWSFSAKPPAGPIAGTERDTILTVLDALIEDVRSANE
;
A
#
# COMPACT_ATOMS: atom_id res chain seq x y z
N MET A 1 72.34 -65.56 -24.68
CA MET A 1 70.93 -65.26 -24.97
C MET A 1 70.22 -65.05 -23.64
N THR A 2 69.81 -63.82 -23.37
CA THR A 2 69.57 -63.26 -22.04
C THR A 2 68.07 -63.34 -21.70
N ILE A 3 67.75 -63.99 -20.58
CA ILE A 3 66.39 -64.12 -20.02
C ILE A 3 66.12 -62.88 -19.16
N ARG A 4 65.07 -62.12 -19.46
CA ARG A 4 64.55 -61.00 -18.64
C ARG A 4 63.31 -61.46 -17.85
N PRO A 5 63.24 -61.26 -16.53
CA PRO A 5 62.02 -61.48 -15.76
C PRO A 5 61.09 -60.25 -15.80
N LEU A 6 59.79 -60.50 -15.91
CA LEU A 6 58.69 -59.52 -15.83
C LEU A 6 58.40 -59.19 -14.35
N PRO A 7 58.22 -57.92 -13.94
CA PRO A 7 57.77 -57.61 -12.59
C PRO A 7 56.24 -57.71 -12.48
N LEU A 8 55.77 -58.47 -11.49
CA LEU A 8 54.37 -58.48 -11.05
C LEU A 8 54.04 -57.15 -10.34
N LEU A 9 53.10 -56.37 -10.87
CA LEU A 9 52.49 -55.24 -10.18
C LEU A 9 51.44 -55.77 -9.20
N ALA A 10 51.68 -55.60 -7.90
CA ALA A 10 50.68 -55.79 -6.85
C ALA A 10 49.79 -54.55 -6.76
N ALA A 11 48.51 -54.68 -7.11
CA ALA A 11 47.51 -53.63 -6.95
C ALA A 11 46.93 -53.67 -5.53
N THR A 12 47.25 -52.67 -4.70
CA THR A 12 46.66 -52.43 -3.38
C THR A 12 45.30 -51.75 -3.54
N LEU A 13 44.22 -52.50 -3.27
CA LEU A 13 42.86 -51.98 -3.13
C LEU A 13 42.73 -51.26 -1.78
N PHE A 14 42.71 -49.92 -1.78
CA PHE A 14 42.27 -49.14 -0.63
C PHE A 14 40.75 -49.26 -0.50
N ALA A 15 40.28 -50.02 0.48
CA ALA A 15 38.88 -50.03 0.89
C ALA A 15 38.57 -48.68 1.57
N ALA A 16 37.85 -47.81 0.86
CA ALA A 16 37.30 -46.59 1.44
C ALA A 16 36.14 -46.97 2.37
N THR A 17 36.36 -46.94 3.68
CA THR A 17 35.27 -47.01 4.66
C THR A 17 34.42 -45.75 4.56
N PRO A 18 33.09 -45.84 4.36
CA PRO A 18 32.24 -44.67 4.39
C PRO A 18 32.25 -44.07 5.81
N LEU A 19 32.66 -42.80 5.94
CA LEU A 19 32.41 -42.04 7.16
C LEU A 19 30.90 -41.90 7.29
N ALA A 20 30.32 -42.57 8.28
CA ALA A 20 28.96 -42.27 8.71
C ALA A 20 28.92 -40.80 9.17
N ALA A 21 28.07 -40.00 8.55
CA ALA A 21 27.79 -38.65 9.00
C ALA A 21 27.22 -38.74 10.43
N GLN A 22 27.95 -38.22 11.41
CA GLN A 22 27.43 -38.11 12.76
C GLN A 22 26.38 -36.99 12.79
N THR A 23 25.11 -37.37 12.95
CA THR A 23 24.03 -36.43 13.21
C THR A 23 24.20 -35.90 14.63
N ASN A 24 24.59 -34.64 14.76
CA ASN A 24 24.69 -33.96 16.06
C ASN A 24 23.40 -33.20 16.32
N ASP A 25 22.48 -33.81 17.06
CA ASP A 25 21.26 -33.13 17.51
C ASP A 25 21.61 -32.12 18.61
N ARG A 26 21.15 -30.89 18.45
CA ARG A 26 21.34 -29.80 19.41
C ARG A 26 20.00 -29.23 19.81
N PHE A 27 19.78 -29.08 21.12
CA PHE A 27 18.57 -28.45 21.64
C PHE A 27 18.89 -27.02 22.07
N TRP A 28 18.03 -26.08 21.69
CA TRP A 28 18.14 -24.67 22.03
C TRP A 28 16.92 -24.23 22.82
N ILE A 29 17.13 -23.37 23.81
CA ILE A 29 16.06 -22.68 24.51
C ILE A 29 16.07 -21.23 24.06
N LEU A 30 14.92 -20.78 23.57
CA LEU A 30 14.62 -19.39 23.26
C LEU A 30 13.84 -18.77 24.41
N TRP A 31 14.27 -17.61 24.87
CA TRP A 31 13.57 -16.78 25.84
C TRP A 31 13.23 -15.44 25.18
N GLU A 32 11.97 -15.02 25.28
CA GLU A 32 11.49 -13.73 24.77
C GLU A 32 11.18 -12.83 25.96
N ARG A 33 11.80 -11.64 25.99
CA ARG A 33 11.42 -10.56 26.88
C ARG A 33 10.56 -9.58 26.10
N MET A 34 9.34 -9.35 26.57
CA MET A 34 8.49 -8.29 26.08
C MET A 34 8.53 -7.13 27.07
N ALA A 35 9.03 -5.97 26.63
CA ALA A 35 8.95 -4.73 27.38
C ALA A 35 7.99 -3.78 26.64
N ALA A 36 7.00 -3.24 27.36
CA ALA A 36 6.21 -2.13 26.85
C ALA A 36 7.09 -0.88 26.87
N THR A 37 7.32 -0.24 25.72
CA THR A 37 8.16 0.97 25.65
C THR A 37 7.47 2.20 26.27
N GLN A 38 6.18 2.11 26.59
CA GLN A 38 5.42 3.17 27.25
C GLN A 38 4.55 2.62 28.40
N THR A 39 4.61 3.28 29.55
CA THR A 39 3.89 2.91 30.79
C THR A 39 2.39 3.25 30.77
N THR A 40 1.90 3.93 29.73
CA THR A 40 0.50 4.35 29.60
C THR A 40 0.00 4.15 28.18
N CYS A 41 -0.25 2.90 27.79
CA CYS A 41 -1.11 2.67 26.63
C CYS A 41 -2.55 2.96 27.03
N ALA A 42 -3.12 4.05 26.52
CA ALA A 42 -4.55 4.31 26.64
C ALA A 42 -5.35 3.17 25.98
N GLN A 43 -6.52 2.84 26.53
CA GLN A 43 -7.35 1.76 25.98
C GLN A 43 -7.64 2.00 24.50
N GLY A 44 -7.22 1.06 23.64
CA GLY A 44 -7.47 1.09 22.20
C GLY A 44 -6.23 1.27 21.31
N GLN A 45 -5.05 1.58 21.88
CA GLN A 45 -3.81 1.65 21.10
C GLN A 45 -3.02 0.33 21.15
N THR A 46 -2.54 -0.14 19.99
CA THR A 46 -1.52 -1.19 19.91
C THR A 46 -0.20 -0.67 20.45
N CYS A 47 0.14 -1.04 21.68
CA CYS A 47 1.45 -0.75 22.26
C CYS A 47 2.53 -1.35 21.36
N THR A 48 3.54 -0.54 21.01
CA THR A 48 4.77 -1.08 20.45
C THR A 48 5.50 -1.80 21.58
N ASN A 49 5.59 -3.12 21.50
CA ASN A 49 6.36 -3.91 22.44
C ASN A 49 7.76 -4.08 21.89
N GLU A 50 8.76 -3.67 22.67
CA GLU A 50 10.13 -4.06 22.41
C GLU A 50 10.28 -5.54 22.78
N ARG A 51 10.81 -6.32 21.85
CA ARG A 51 11.00 -7.76 22.00
C ARG A 51 12.48 -8.05 21.96
N ASP A 52 13.02 -8.54 23.06
CA ASP A 52 14.38 -9.07 23.10
C ASP A 52 14.34 -10.59 23.10
N PHE A 53 15.16 -11.19 22.26
CA PHE A 53 15.29 -12.63 22.16
C PHE A 53 16.65 -13.07 22.69
N PHE A 54 16.64 -14.10 23.54
CA PHE A 54 17.85 -14.72 24.08
C PHE A 54 17.83 -16.21 23.80
N THR A 55 18.91 -16.72 23.21
CA THR A 55 19.05 -18.15 22.90
C THR A 55 20.20 -18.75 23.71
N ARG A 56 19.98 -19.95 24.24
CA ARG A 56 21.03 -20.75 24.89
C ARG A 56 20.95 -22.20 24.45
N GLN A 57 22.10 -22.83 24.30
CA GLN A 57 22.15 -24.26 24.04
C GLN A 57 21.81 -25.02 25.32
N PHE A 58 20.94 -26.00 25.21
CA PHE A 58 20.66 -26.95 26.29
C PHE A 58 21.66 -28.10 26.20
N ALA A 59 22.50 -28.23 27.22
CA ALA A 59 23.40 -29.35 27.38
C ALA A 59 22.76 -30.37 28.35
N PRO A 60 22.34 -31.57 27.89
CA PRO A 60 21.60 -32.53 28.71
C PRO A 60 22.41 -33.15 29.85
N ALA A 61 23.72 -32.88 29.94
CA ALA A 61 24.62 -33.47 30.93
C ALA A 61 24.48 -32.89 32.35
N ARG A 62 23.60 -31.90 32.58
CA ARG A 62 23.50 -31.19 33.86
C ARG A 62 22.04 -30.92 34.29
N PRO A 63 21.42 -31.80 35.10
CA PRO A 63 20.04 -31.63 35.57
C PRO A 63 19.85 -30.42 36.51
N ASP A 64 20.92 -29.93 37.15
CA ASP A 64 20.94 -28.69 37.94
C ASP A 64 20.63 -27.43 37.09
N VAL A 65 21.03 -27.43 35.82
CA VAL A 65 20.75 -26.33 34.88
C VAL A 65 19.25 -26.29 34.53
N LEU A 66 18.57 -27.43 34.58
CA LEU A 66 17.14 -27.59 34.29
C LEU A 66 16.28 -26.88 35.36
N TYR A 67 16.67 -26.93 36.63
CA TYR A 67 15.99 -26.19 37.70
C TYR A 67 16.28 -24.68 37.67
N GLN A 68 17.50 -24.28 37.31
CA GLN A 68 17.83 -22.87 37.08
C GLN A 68 17.06 -22.28 35.89
N LEU A 69 16.69 -23.12 34.93
CA LEU A 69 15.92 -22.77 33.74
C LEU A 69 14.51 -22.25 34.06
N PHE A 70 13.85 -22.91 35.01
CA PHE A 70 12.46 -22.61 35.42
C PHE A 70 12.36 -21.89 36.77
N GLY A 71 13.46 -21.80 37.52
CA GLY A 71 13.52 -21.19 38.84
C GLY A 71 13.93 -19.72 38.87
N VAL A 72 14.18 -19.07 37.73
CA VAL A 72 14.48 -17.63 37.70
C VAL A 72 13.19 -16.85 37.96
N PRO A 73 13.07 -16.12 39.08
CA PRO A 73 11.95 -15.21 39.27
C PRO A 73 12.02 -14.10 38.22
N ASN A 74 10.85 -13.68 37.74
CA ASN A 74 10.62 -12.58 36.79
C ASN A 74 11.78 -11.57 36.68
N GLY A 75 12.57 -11.67 35.61
CA GLY A 75 13.37 -10.54 35.11
C GLY A 75 14.89 -10.58 35.28
N GLN A 76 15.50 -11.63 35.83
CA GLN A 76 16.97 -11.71 35.99
C GLN A 76 17.67 -12.74 35.11
N VAL A 77 17.22 -12.91 33.86
CA VAL A 77 18.05 -13.59 32.85
C VAL A 77 19.04 -12.56 32.32
N GLN A 78 20.28 -12.59 32.82
CA GLN A 78 21.34 -11.76 32.26
C GLN A 78 21.66 -12.25 30.83
N PRO A 79 21.73 -11.34 29.85
CA PRO A 79 22.25 -11.65 28.52
C PRO A 79 23.62 -12.32 28.67
N GLN A 80 23.82 -13.50 28.09
CA GLN A 80 25.18 -14.00 27.97
C GLN A 80 25.95 -13.11 26.98
N PRO A 81 27.13 -12.58 27.35
CA PRO A 81 27.83 -11.58 26.53
C PRO A 81 28.24 -12.07 25.14
N ASN A 82 28.25 -13.38 24.90
CA ASN A 82 28.63 -14.00 23.64
C ASN A 82 27.64 -15.14 23.30
N PRO A 83 26.67 -14.94 22.40
CA PRO A 83 25.87 -16.05 21.90
C PRO A 83 26.78 -17.07 21.21
N HIS A 84 26.47 -18.36 21.36
CA HIS A 84 27.18 -19.43 20.68
C HIS A 84 27.13 -19.18 19.15
N PRO A 85 28.21 -19.43 18.38
CA PRO A 85 28.26 -19.11 16.95
C PRO A 85 27.14 -19.77 16.12
N ASP A 86 26.70 -20.96 16.56
CA ASP A 86 25.61 -21.72 15.93
C ASP A 86 24.23 -21.46 16.55
N ALA A 87 24.07 -20.41 17.38
CA ALA A 87 22.79 -20.09 17.99
C ALA A 87 21.79 -19.58 16.92
N PRO A 88 20.53 -20.04 16.95
CA PRO A 88 19.54 -19.57 15.98
C PRO A 88 19.26 -18.08 16.20
N SER A 89 19.33 -17.30 15.13
CA SER A 89 18.97 -15.88 15.13
C SER A 89 17.48 -15.72 14.86
N VAL A 90 16.77 -14.98 15.73
CA VAL A 90 15.40 -14.55 15.44
C VAL A 90 15.50 -13.27 14.61
N CYS A 91 15.02 -13.32 13.36
CA CYS A 91 14.84 -12.11 12.56
C CYS A 91 13.72 -11.30 13.24
N SER A 92 14.07 -10.27 14.01
CA SER A 92 13.06 -9.27 14.39
C SER A 92 12.72 -8.52 13.11
N THR A 93 11.59 -8.86 12.49
CA THR A 93 10.93 -7.91 11.61
C THR A 93 10.54 -6.77 12.53
N ALA A 94 11.34 -5.70 12.56
CA ALA A 94 10.95 -4.47 13.21
C ALA A 94 9.52 -4.18 12.74
N ALA A 95 8.56 -4.27 13.66
CA ALA A 95 7.20 -3.86 13.36
C ALA A 95 7.34 -2.42 12.89
N THR A 96 7.06 -2.17 11.61
CA THR A 96 7.12 -0.82 11.07
C THR A 96 6.17 0.00 11.93
N ALA A 97 6.73 0.89 12.76
CA ALA A 97 5.92 1.73 13.62
C ALA A 97 4.93 2.45 12.71
N MET A 98 3.63 2.27 12.97
CA MET A 98 2.63 3.03 12.24
C MET A 98 2.93 4.52 12.46
N PRO A 99 2.93 5.33 11.39
CA PRO A 99 3.13 6.77 11.54
C PRO A 99 2.03 7.32 12.47
N ASP A 100 2.40 8.29 13.31
CA ASP A 100 1.45 8.98 14.17
C ASP A 100 0.63 9.95 13.30
N PHE A 101 -0.50 9.45 12.81
CA PHE A 101 -1.40 10.19 11.91
C PHE A 101 -1.94 11.49 12.52
N GLU A 102 -2.01 11.61 13.85
CA GLU A 102 -2.51 12.81 14.53
C GLU A 102 -1.48 13.95 14.53
N THR A 103 -0.20 13.63 14.31
CA THR A 103 0.88 14.63 14.18
C THR A 103 1.16 15.03 12.73
N MET A 104 0.52 14.35 11.77
CA MET A 104 0.66 14.68 10.36
C MET A 104 -0.07 15.98 10.05
N GLU A 105 0.57 16.82 9.23
CA GLU A 105 -0.05 18.04 8.74
C GLU A 105 -1.25 17.69 7.83
N ILE A 106 -2.35 18.43 8.01
CA ILE A 106 -3.51 18.32 7.13
C ILE A 106 -3.09 18.84 5.74
N SER A 107 -3.14 17.96 4.74
CA SER A 107 -2.79 18.32 3.37
C SER A 107 -3.88 19.18 2.72
N ASP A 108 -3.49 19.91 1.67
CA ASP A 108 -4.46 20.51 0.76
C ASP A 108 -5.21 19.43 -0.05
N ALA A 109 -6.31 19.83 -0.70
CA ALA A 109 -7.09 18.91 -1.52
C ALA A 109 -6.31 18.41 -2.76
N LYS A 110 -5.38 19.20 -3.29
CA LYS A 110 -4.63 18.83 -4.50
C LYS A 110 -3.64 17.70 -4.24
N LEU A 111 -3.01 17.67 -3.05
CA LEU A 111 -2.11 16.60 -2.65
C LEU A 111 -2.79 15.22 -2.64
N THR A 112 -4.12 15.16 -2.56
CA THR A 112 -4.87 13.89 -2.69
C THR A 112 -4.82 13.29 -4.09
N LEU A 113 -4.37 14.05 -5.11
CA LEU A 113 -4.19 13.60 -6.49
C LEU A 113 -2.80 13.04 -6.77
N ARG A 114 -1.88 13.13 -5.81
CA ARG A 114 -0.51 12.64 -5.97
C ARG A 114 -0.51 11.13 -6.20
N GLY A 115 0.23 10.68 -7.21
CA GLY A 115 0.34 9.26 -7.56
C GLY A 115 -0.93 8.63 -8.15
N LEU A 116 -1.94 9.44 -8.49
CA LEU A 116 -3.14 8.97 -9.17
C LEU A 116 -2.80 8.51 -10.59
N THR A 117 -3.04 7.24 -10.88
CA THR A 117 -2.66 6.57 -12.14
C THR A 117 -3.87 6.16 -12.97
N ASP A 118 -4.98 5.83 -12.31
CA ASP A 118 -6.20 5.36 -12.94
C ASP A 118 -7.41 6.06 -12.28
N ILE A 119 -8.45 6.35 -13.06
CA ILE A 119 -9.70 6.96 -12.56
C ILE A 119 -10.90 6.24 -13.19
N GLY A 120 -11.83 5.81 -12.35
CA GLY A 120 -13.17 5.40 -12.79
C GLY A 120 -13.99 6.60 -13.23
N VAL A 121 -14.38 6.65 -14.50
CA VAL A 121 -15.22 7.72 -15.03
C VAL A 121 -16.12 7.18 -16.14
N ASP A 122 -17.39 7.57 -16.13
CA ASP A 122 -18.33 7.29 -17.21
C ASP A 122 -19.20 8.52 -17.46
N LEU A 123 -19.11 9.06 -18.68
CA LEU A 123 -19.89 10.22 -19.13
C LEU A 123 -20.86 9.84 -20.25
N THR A 124 -20.91 8.56 -20.64
CA THR A 124 -21.74 8.10 -21.76
C THR A 124 -23.22 8.29 -21.48
N ALA A 125 -23.63 8.17 -20.22
CA ALA A 125 -25.00 8.38 -19.74
C ALA A 125 -25.27 9.80 -19.21
N LEU A 126 -24.36 10.76 -19.41
CA LEU A 126 -24.58 12.14 -18.95
C LEU A 126 -25.75 12.76 -19.70
N SER A 127 -26.71 13.33 -18.96
CA SER A 127 -27.88 13.99 -19.53
C SER A 127 -27.49 15.06 -20.53
N ALA A 128 -27.94 14.90 -21.77
CA ALA A 128 -27.69 15.86 -22.84
C ALA A 128 -28.48 17.16 -22.60
N PRO A 129 -27.90 18.34 -22.87
CA PRO A 129 -28.65 19.59 -22.83
C PRO A 129 -29.71 19.64 -23.93
N PRO A 130 -30.73 20.52 -23.80
CA PRO A 130 -31.73 20.71 -24.84
C PRO A 130 -31.09 21.01 -26.21
N GLY A 131 -31.52 20.29 -27.25
CA GLY A 131 -31.00 20.48 -28.61
C GLY A 131 -29.68 19.77 -28.91
N ALA A 132 -29.09 19.07 -27.94
CA ALA A 132 -27.93 18.21 -28.19
C ALA A 132 -28.32 16.89 -28.87
N THR A 133 -27.36 16.32 -29.58
CA THR A 133 -27.49 15.02 -30.27
C THR A 133 -27.37 13.85 -29.30
N ASP A 134 -27.89 12.68 -29.68
CA ASP A 134 -27.74 11.42 -28.94
C ASP A 134 -26.26 11.01 -28.68
N GLN A 135 -25.31 11.60 -29.40
CA GLN A 135 -23.86 11.38 -29.24
C GLN A 135 -23.20 12.28 -28.18
N PHE A 136 -23.95 13.14 -27.48
CA PHE A 136 -23.38 14.12 -26.55
C PHE A 136 -22.50 13.46 -25.47
N GLY A 137 -23.04 12.47 -24.74
CA GLY A 137 -22.33 11.73 -23.70
C GLY A 137 -21.13 10.94 -24.24
N PRO A 138 -21.30 10.08 -25.26
CA PRO A 138 -20.20 9.34 -25.88
C PRO A 138 -19.05 10.22 -26.39
N ASP A 139 -19.34 11.30 -27.11
CA ASP A 139 -18.32 12.23 -27.63
C ASP A 139 -17.57 12.92 -26.49
N LEU A 140 -18.30 13.33 -25.44
CA LEU A 140 -17.72 13.96 -24.27
C LEU A 140 -16.82 12.98 -23.51
N HIS A 141 -17.29 11.75 -23.32
CA HIS A 141 -16.51 10.68 -22.68
C HIS A 141 -15.20 10.43 -23.44
N ALA A 142 -15.25 10.28 -24.76
CA ALA A 142 -14.05 10.07 -25.58
C ALA A 142 -13.02 11.21 -25.43
N ARG A 143 -13.48 12.47 -25.41
CA ARG A 143 -12.61 13.63 -25.19
C ARG A 143 -12.02 13.65 -23.78
N PHE A 144 -12.83 13.29 -22.78
CA PHE A 144 -12.39 13.21 -21.39
C PHE A 144 -11.30 12.15 -21.19
N VAL A 145 -11.50 10.96 -21.75
CA VAL A 145 -10.52 9.86 -21.76
C VAL A 145 -9.21 10.31 -22.41
N ALA A 146 -9.28 10.95 -23.58
CA ALA A 146 -8.09 11.43 -24.28
C ALA A 146 -7.30 12.47 -23.46
N GLY A 147 -8.00 13.39 -22.77
CA GLY A 147 -7.35 14.38 -21.91
C GLY A 147 -6.68 13.76 -20.69
N LEU A 148 -7.33 12.82 -20.00
CA LEU A 148 -6.70 12.09 -18.89
C LEU A 148 -5.44 11.34 -19.34
N GLN A 149 -5.51 10.67 -20.49
CA GLN A 149 -4.36 9.96 -21.06
C GLN A 149 -3.19 10.89 -21.38
N SER A 150 -3.45 12.15 -21.74
CA SER A 150 -2.41 13.15 -22.02
C SER A 150 -1.54 13.50 -20.81
N VAL A 151 -2.01 13.21 -19.59
CA VAL A 151 -1.26 13.36 -18.33
C VAL A 151 -0.89 12.04 -17.66
N GLY A 152 -1.00 10.93 -18.40
CA GLY A 152 -0.64 9.60 -17.90
C GLY A 152 -1.69 8.97 -16.98
N ILE A 153 -2.90 9.54 -16.89
CA ILE A 153 -4.01 8.93 -16.16
C ILE A 153 -4.81 8.04 -17.10
N LYS A 154 -5.00 6.78 -16.72
CA LYS A 154 -5.86 5.85 -17.44
C LYS A 154 -7.31 5.98 -16.97
N ALA A 155 -8.22 6.29 -17.88
CA ALA A 155 -9.64 6.16 -17.61
C ALA A 155 -10.04 4.68 -17.63
N VAL A 156 -10.71 4.23 -16.56
CA VAL A 156 -11.22 2.86 -16.40
C VAL A 156 -12.73 2.90 -16.15
N THR A 157 -13.37 1.74 -16.25
CA THR A 157 -14.78 1.60 -15.89
C THR A 157 -14.98 1.81 -14.38
N MET A 158 -16.21 2.14 -13.99
CA MET A 158 -16.57 2.32 -12.57
C MET A 158 -16.38 1.04 -11.75
N GLU A 159 -16.51 -0.14 -12.38
CA GLU A 159 -16.28 -1.46 -11.78
C GLU A 159 -14.79 -1.74 -11.60
N GLU A 160 -13.97 -1.54 -12.64
CA GLU A 160 -12.51 -1.67 -12.54
C GLU A 160 -11.93 -0.75 -11.45
N ALA A 161 -12.50 0.45 -11.30
CA ALA A 161 -12.09 1.38 -10.26
C ALA A 161 -12.28 0.84 -8.83
N GLU A 162 -13.20 -0.10 -8.60
CA GLU A 162 -13.40 -0.70 -7.26
C GLU A 162 -12.24 -1.60 -6.82
N ALA A 163 -11.52 -2.16 -7.79
CA ALA A 163 -10.35 -3.00 -7.56
C ALA A 163 -9.06 -2.19 -7.40
N LEU A 164 -9.08 -0.89 -7.71
CA LEU A 164 -7.90 -0.03 -7.63
C LEU A 164 -7.62 0.43 -6.18
N PRO A 165 -6.35 0.66 -5.82
CA PRO A 165 -6.00 1.36 -4.60
C PRO A 165 -6.69 2.71 -4.52
N GLY A 166 -7.30 3.03 -3.37
CA GLY A 166 -8.03 4.29 -3.20
C GLY A 166 -9.41 4.32 -3.87
N GLN A 167 -9.76 3.36 -4.73
CA GLN A 167 -11.04 3.32 -5.45
C GLN A 167 -11.46 4.67 -6.09
N PRO A 168 -10.58 5.30 -6.90
CA PRO A 168 -10.79 6.64 -7.43
C PRO A 168 -11.95 6.65 -8.43
N LYS A 169 -13.02 7.37 -8.09
CA LYS A 169 -14.21 7.51 -8.94
C LYS A 169 -14.54 8.98 -9.15
N LEU A 170 -14.53 9.43 -10.40
CA LEU A 170 -14.91 10.78 -10.78
C LEU A 170 -16.38 10.82 -11.21
N SER A 171 -17.18 11.60 -10.51
CA SER A 171 -18.57 11.88 -10.87
C SER A 171 -18.69 13.30 -11.38
N ILE A 172 -19.35 13.47 -12.53
CA ILE A 172 -19.65 14.79 -13.11
C ILE A 172 -21.17 14.95 -13.15
N PHE A 173 -21.64 16.03 -12.53
CA PHE A 173 -23.03 16.43 -12.47
C PHE A 173 -23.22 17.65 -13.36
N PHE A 174 -24.11 17.54 -14.32
CA PHE A 174 -24.50 18.64 -15.19
C PHE A 174 -25.96 18.98 -14.93
N SER A 175 -26.20 20.21 -14.49
CA SER A 175 -27.54 20.71 -14.18
C SER A 175 -27.85 21.90 -15.07
N PHE A 176 -29.05 21.91 -15.64
CA PHE A 176 -29.57 23.05 -16.38
C PHE A 176 -30.97 23.39 -15.86
N THR A 177 -31.28 24.68 -15.80
CA THR A 177 -32.56 25.22 -15.36
C THR A 177 -33.07 26.13 -16.45
N ASP A 178 -34.22 25.79 -17.02
CA ASP A 178 -35.00 26.64 -17.92
C ASP A 178 -36.21 27.21 -17.16
N PRO A 179 -36.06 28.35 -16.47
CA PRO A 179 -37.13 28.89 -15.63
C PRO A 179 -38.33 29.39 -16.44
N ASN A 180 -38.19 29.63 -17.74
CA ASN A 180 -39.22 30.31 -18.55
C ASN A 180 -39.61 29.57 -19.85
N GLY A 181 -39.04 28.41 -20.16
CA GLY A 181 -39.35 27.66 -21.40
C GLY A 181 -38.90 28.35 -22.68
N HIS A 182 -37.98 29.31 -22.58
CA HIS A 182 -37.66 30.27 -23.64
C HIS A 182 -36.14 30.42 -23.79
N CYS A 183 -35.50 29.52 -24.56
CA CYS A 183 -34.14 29.63 -25.16
C CYS A 183 -32.96 30.16 -24.31
N ALA A 184 -33.17 30.46 -23.03
CA ALA A 184 -32.25 31.12 -22.11
C ALA A 184 -32.28 30.34 -20.80
N TYR A 185 -31.79 29.10 -20.86
CA TYR A 185 -31.55 28.30 -19.66
C TYR A 185 -30.16 28.63 -19.10
N SER A 186 -30.06 28.57 -17.78
CA SER A 186 -28.77 28.64 -17.08
C SER A 186 -28.32 27.22 -16.78
N TYR A 187 -27.01 26.98 -16.76
CA TYR A 187 -26.47 25.67 -16.42
C TYR A 187 -25.24 25.77 -15.53
N SER A 188 -24.92 24.68 -14.84
CA SER A 188 -23.76 24.56 -13.98
C SER A 188 -23.23 23.14 -14.04
N VAL A 189 -21.91 23.03 -13.94
CA VAL A 189 -21.20 21.75 -13.85
C VAL A 189 -20.60 21.65 -12.45
N PHE A 190 -20.76 20.51 -11.82
CA PHE A 190 -20.05 20.15 -10.60
C PHE A 190 -19.40 18.78 -10.78
N ALA A 191 -18.15 18.65 -10.38
CA ALA A 191 -17.43 17.40 -10.42
C ALA A 191 -16.83 17.08 -9.05
N SER A 192 -16.80 15.80 -8.72
CA SER A 192 -16.16 15.32 -7.50
C SER A 192 -15.43 14.00 -7.76
N LEU A 193 -14.15 13.97 -7.37
CA LEU A 193 -13.37 12.75 -7.28
C LEU A 193 -13.50 12.20 -5.87
N SER A 194 -14.06 11.00 -5.77
CA SER A 194 -14.12 10.25 -4.51
C SER A 194 -13.00 9.24 -4.44
N GLN A 195 -12.39 9.12 -3.26
CA GLN A 195 -11.40 8.11 -2.94
C GLN A 195 -11.67 7.52 -1.56
N THR A 196 -11.05 6.38 -1.29
CA THR A 196 -11.03 5.74 0.01
C THR A 196 -10.12 6.50 0.96
N ALA A 197 -10.64 6.89 2.11
CA ALA A 197 -9.89 7.41 3.24
C ALA A 197 -10.06 6.52 4.48
N VAL A 198 -9.07 6.59 5.37
CA VAL A 198 -9.07 5.94 6.68
C VAL A 198 -9.09 7.04 7.74
N LEU A 199 -9.87 6.85 8.81
CA LEU A 199 -9.93 7.83 9.90
C LEU A 199 -8.70 7.70 10.80
N THR A 200 -8.04 8.82 11.11
CA THR A 200 -6.87 8.84 11.99
C THR A 200 -7.23 8.41 13.42
N ARG A 201 -8.39 8.86 13.92
CA ARG A 201 -8.93 8.47 15.23
C ARG A 201 -9.26 6.97 15.36
N ASP A 202 -9.65 6.33 14.25
CA ASP A 202 -9.99 4.90 14.21
C ASP A 202 -9.60 4.30 12.85
N PRO A 203 -8.37 3.78 12.73
CA PRO A 203 -7.85 3.25 11.47
C PRO A 203 -8.57 1.99 10.96
N THR A 204 -9.48 1.41 11.75
CA THR A 204 -10.31 0.27 11.30
C THR A 204 -11.49 0.73 10.43
N VAL A 205 -11.78 2.04 10.44
CA VAL A 205 -12.89 2.63 9.67
C VAL A 205 -12.39 3.16 8.34
N LYS A 206 -12.81 2.48 7.27
CA LYS A 206 -12.60 2.86 5.87
C LYS A 206 -13.86 3.49 5.28
N ARG A 207 -13.73 4.64 4.61
CA ARG A 207 -14.86 5.37 3.99
C ARG A 207 -14.50 5.86 2.60
N SER A 208 -15.50 5.93 1.71
CA SER A 208 -15.38 6.70 0.47
C SER A 208 -15.74 8.15 0.77
N VAL A 209 -14.87 9.09 0.38
CA VAL A 209 -15.01 10.53 0.61
C VAL A 209 -14.58 11.31 -0.63
N GLY A 210 -15.17 12.49 -0.85
CA GLY A 210 -14.72 13.41 -1.89
C GLY A 210 -13.37 14.02 -1.49
N THR A 211 -12.33 13.77 -2.28
CA THR A 211 -10.97 14.29 -2.03
C THR A 211 -10.62 15.47 -2.92
N TRP A 212 -11.30 15.59 -4.06
CA TRP A 212 -11.18 16.73 -4.97
C TRP A 212 -12.57 17.06 -5.54
N SER A 213 -12.80 18.35 -5.79
CA SER A 213 -14.03 18.81 -6.40
C SER A 213 -13.82 20.10 -7.18
N PHE A 214 -14.61 20.29 -8.23
CA PHE A 214 -14.57 21.49 -9.04
C PHE A 214 -15.98 21.88 -9.48
N SER A 215 -16.25 23.17 -9.57
CA SER A 215 -17.53 23.69 -10.05
C SER A 215 -17.31 24.79 -11.07
N ALA A 216 -18.01 24.71 -12.18
CA ALA A 216 -17.97 25.72 -13.23
C ALA A 216 -19.38 26.18 -13.62
N LYS A 217 -19.45 27.43 -14.05
CA LYS A 217 -20.62 28.04 -14.68
C LYS A 217 -20.20 28.58 -16.05
N PRO A 218 -21.14 28.74 -17.00
CA PRO A 218 -20.84 29.39 -18.26
C PRO A 218 -20.17 30.75 -18.04
N PRO A 219 -19.21 31.15 -18.90
CA PRO A 219 -18.59 32.46 -18.84
C PRO A 219 -19.65 33.57 -18.87
N ALA A 220 -19.49 34.58 -18.02
CA ALA A 220 -20.34 35.76 -18.07
C ALA A 220 -19.97 36.62 -19.30
N GLY A 221 -20.90 36.81 -20.24
CA GLY A 221 -20.68 37.69 -21.39
C GLY A 221 -21.43 37.29 -22.66
N PRO A 222 -21.28 38.04 -23.77
CA PRO A 222 -21.99 37.83 -25.04
C PRO A 222 -21.47 36.62 -25.84
N ILE A 223 -20.32 36.06 -25.48
CA ILE A 223 -19.79 34.81 -26.05
C ILE A 223 -20.01 33.73 -24.97
N ALA A 224 -21.19 33.15 -24.95
CA ALA A 224 -21.45 31.98 -24.13
C ALA A 224 -20.64 30.80 -24.72
N GLY A 225 -19.75 30.21 -23.92
CA GLY A 225 -19.16 28.91 -24.26
C GLY A 225 -20.27 27.85 -24.36
N THR A 226 -20.01 26.73 -25.03
CA THR A 226 -21.00 25.66 -25.08
C THR A 226 -21.08 24.90 -23.75
N GLU A 227 -22.16 24.17 -23.52
CA GLU A 227 -22.31 23.27 -22.36
C GLU A 227 -21.17 22.26 -22.34
N ARG A 228 -20.82 21.74 -23.53
CA ARG A 228 -19.70 20.82 -23.73
C ARG A 228 -18.39 21.46 -23.26
N ASP A 229 -18.10 22.69 -23.69
CA ASP A 229 -16.87 23.38 -23.29
C ASP A 229 -16.82 23.59 -21.78
N THR A 230 -17.96 23.94 -21.18
CA THR A 230 -18.06 24.14 -19.73
C THR A 230 -17.80 22.84 -18.98
N ILE A 231 -18.29 21.69 -19.47
CA ILE A 231 -17.97 20.40 -18.84
C ILE A 231 -16.48 20.07 -19.02
N LEU A 232 -15.89 20.38 -20.18
CA LEU A 232 -14.46 20.15 -20.41
C LEU A 232 -13.55 21.02 -19.52
N THR A 233 -14.04 22.15 -18.98
CA THR A 233 -13.26 22.89 -17.97
C THR A 233 -12.98 22.08 -16.69
N VAL A 234 -13.81 21.07 -16.38
CA VAL A 234 -13.54 20.13 -15.29
C VAL A 234 -12.28 19.32 -15.59
N LEU A 235 -12.13 18.86 -16.83
CA LEU A 235 -10.97 18.10 -17.27
C LEU A 235 -9.71 18.94 -17.20
N ASP A 236 -9.78 20.19 -17.67
CA ASP A 236 -8.66 21.13 -17.62
C ASP A 236 -8.20 21.40 -16.18
N ALA A 237 -9.16 21.67 -15.27
CA ALA A 237 -8.87 21.88 -13.87
C ALA A 237 -8.27 20.64 -13.19
N LEU A 238 -8.80 19.44 -13.49
CA LEU A 238 -8.26 18.19 -12.96
C LEU A 238 -6.83 17.95 -13.46
N ILE A 239 -6.56 18.20 -14.75
CA ILE A 239 -5.23 18.07 -15.36
C ILE A 239 -4.23 19.03 -14.71
N GLU A 240 -4.63 20.29 -14.50
CA GLU A 240 -3.81 21.30 -13.84
C GLU A 240 -3.45 20.87 -12.41
N ASP A 241 -4.44 20.45 -11.62
CA ASP A 241 -4.22 20.04 -10.23
C ASP A 241 -3.42 18.74 -10.11
N VAL A 242 -3.61 17.79 -11.02
CA VAL A 242 -2.80 16.56 -11.10
C VAL A 242 -1.34 16.90 -11.38
N ARG A 243 -1.06 17.80 -12.32
CA ARG A 243 0.32 18.23 -12.60
C ARG A 243 0.93 18.90 -11.38
N SER A 244 0.24 19.87 -10.79
CA SER A 244 0.70 20.58 -9.60
C SER A 244 0.96 19.66 -8.40
N ALA A 245 0.21 18.56 -8.24
CA ALA A 245 0.39 17.62 -7.13
C ALA A 245 1.61 16.68 -7.28
N ASN A 246 2.13 16.53 -8.50
CA ASN A 246 3.21 15.61 -8.87
C ASN A 246 4.50 16.32 -9.32
N GLU A 247 4.54 17.66 -9.31
CA GLU A 247 5.77 18.48 -9.36
C GLU A 247 6.50 18.48 -8.01
#